data_AF-A0A0F0H433-F1
#
_entry.id   AF-A0A0F0H433-F1
#
_cell.length_a   1.000
_cell.length_b   1.000
_cell.length_c   1.000
_cell.angle_alpha   90.00
_cell.angle_beta   90.00
_cell.angle_gamma   90.00
#
_symmetry.space_group_name_H-M   'P 1'
#
loop_
_entity.id
_entity.type
_entity.pdbx_description
1 polymer ?
#
loop_
_entity_poly.entity_id
_entity_poly.type
_entity_poly.pdbx_seq_one_letter_code
_entity_poly.pdbx_strand_id
1 'polypeptide(L)'
;MLDPRPRPLRAVATWVGLITALVSWLVGSGLLTTGQADAINGTVSAVLALLGAFGVALAGERRVTPTFDPRDDAGRALVPLDLD
;
A
#
# COMPACT_ATOMS: atom_id res chain seq x y z
N MET A 1 4.51 27.07 3.44
CA MET A 1 4.92 26.25 2.27
C MET A 1 4.09 24.97 2.27
N LEU A 2 2.98 24.95 1.54
CA LEU A 2 2.15 23.75 1.38
C LEU A 2 2.49 23.13 0.03
N ASP A 3 3.37 22.14 0.03
CA ASP A 3 3.67 21.34 -1.16
C ASP A 3 2.37 20.61 -1.57
N PRO A 4 1.77 20.91 -2.75
CA PRO A 4 0.40 20.52 -3.11
C PRO A 4 0.29 19.05 -3.54
N ARG A 5 1.35 18.26 -3.38
CA ARG A 5 1.38 16.87 -3.81
C ARG A 5 0.46 16.02 -2.93
N PRO A 6 -0.47 15.25 -3.52
CA PRO A 6 -1.30 14.33 -2.75
C PRO A 6 -0.40 13.34 -1.99
N ARG A 7 -0.61 13.20 -0.67
CA ARG A 7 0.14 12.29 0.22
C ARG A 7 -0.75 11.12 0.66
N PRO A 8 -1.13 10.20 -0.25
CA PRO A 8 -2.10 9.15 0.03
C PRO A 8 -1.66 8.24 1.20
N LEU A 9 -0.36 7.92 1.28
CA LEU A 9 0.19 7.12 2.39
C LEU A 9 0.00 7.78 3.75
N ARG A 10 0.11 9.11 3.82
CA ARG A 10 -0.05 9.85 5.07
C ARG A 10 -1.51 9.87 5.51
N ALA A 11 -2.43 10.03 4.57
CA ALA A 11 -3.87 9.96 4.84
C ALA A 11 -4.28 8.57 5.35
N VAL A 12 -3.82 7.50 4.69
CA VAL A 12 -4.09 6.12 5.13
C VAL A 12 -3.48 5.85 6.50
N ALA A 13 -2.21 6.23 6.73
CA ALA A 13 -1.55 6.04 8.02
C ALA A 13 -2.28 6.76 9.17
N THR A 14 -2.84 7.95 8.92
CA THR A 14 -3.65 8.66 9.91
C THR A 14 -4.90 7.89 10.29
N TRP A 15 -5.65 7.35 9.32
CA TRP A 15 -6.85 6.56 9.59
C TRP A 15 -6.54 5.25 10.31
N VAL A 16 -5.48 4.55 9.91
CA VAL A 16 -5.05 3.32 10.57
C VAL A 16 -4.66 3.60 12.02
N GLY A 17 -3.83 4.63 12.26
CA GLY A 17 -3.45 5.02 13.61
C GLY A 17 -4.65 5.39 14.48
N LEU A 18 -5.64 6.11 13.93
CA LEU A 18 -6.87 6.47 14.63
C LEU A 18 -7.69 5.24 15.01
N ILE A 19 -7.89 4.30 14.08
CA ILE A 19 -8.63 3.06 14.32
C ILE A 19 -7.93 2.22 15.40
N THR A 20 -6.62 2.03 15.29
CA THR A 20 -5.85 1.25 16.28
C THR A 20 -5.90 1.89 17.67
N ALA A 21 -5.79 3.22 17.75
CA ALA A 21 -5.88 3.95 19.01
C ALA A 21 -7.28 3.83 19.64
N LEU A 22 -8.33 3.93 18.83
CA LEU A 22 -9.71 3.74 19.27
C LEU A 22 -9.94 2.32 19.81
N VAL A 23 -9.50 1.30 19.08
CA VAL A 23 -9.61 -0.11 19.51
C VAL A 23 -8.89 -0.32 20.84
N SER A 24 -7.67 0.22 20.97
CA SER A 24 -6.88 0.12 22.21
C SER A 24 -7.57 0.80 23.39
N TRP A 25 -8.20 1.95 23.16
CA TRP A 25 -8.98 2.64 24.17
C TRP A 25 -10.24 1.85 24.57
N LEU A 26 -10.96 1.25 23.62
CA LEU A 26 -12.13 0.41 23.92
C LEU A 26 -11.76 -0.80 24.79
N VAL A 27 -10.62 -1.44 24.53
CA VAL A 27 -10.10 -2.51 25.39
C VAL A 27 -9.77 -1.99 26.78
N GLY A 28 -9.06 -0.87 26.88
CA GLY A 28 -8.71 -0.25 28.16
C GLY A 28 -9.93 0.19 28.98
N SER A 29 -11.03 0.54 28.32
CA SER A 29 -12.32 0.89 28.96
C SER A 29 -13.17 -0.32 29.36
N GLY A 30 -12.77 -1.54 28.98
CA GLY A 30 -13.53 -2.77 29.22
C GLY A 30 -14.76 -2.97 28.30
N LEU A 31 -14.94 -2.11 27.30
CA LEU A 31 -16.04 -2.19 26.31
C LEU A 31 -15.80 -3.28 25.24
N LEU A 32 -14.55 -3.66 25.03
CA LEU A 32 -14.15 -4.77 24.17
C LEU A 32 -13.29 -5.77 24.94
N THR A 33 -13.46 -7.05 24.63
CA THR A 33 -12.54 -8.09 25.07
C THR A 33 -11.26 -8.05 24.23
N THR A 34 -10.15 -8.55 24.77
CA THR A 34 -8.86 -8.62 24.07
C THR A 34 -8.96 -9.40 22.76
N GLY A 35 -9.68 -10.52 22.74
CA GLY A 35 -9.88 -11.32 21.52
C GLY A 35 -10.65 -10.59 20.41
N GLN A 36 -11.58 -9.69 20.76
CA GLN A 36 -12.29 -8.87 19.77
C GLN A 36 -11.37 -7.79 19.18
N ALA A 37 -10.52 -7.19 20.00
CA ALA A 37 -9.55 -6.21 19.54
C ALA A 37 -8.48 -6.81 18.63
N ASP A 38 -7.99 -8.01 18.96
CA ASP A 38 -7.05 -8.74 18.12
C ASP A 38 -7.67 -9.08 16.76
N ALA A 39 -8.95 -9.48 16.73
CA ALA A 39 -9.66 -9.73 15.48
C ALA A 39 -9.83 -8.46 14.62
N ILE A 40 -10.17 -7.32 15.23
CA ILE A 40 -10.31 -6.03 14.51
C ILE A 40 -8.96 -5.59 13.95
N ASN A 41 -7.92 -5.56 14.78
CA ASN A 41 -6.57 -5.15 14.36
C ASN A 41 -6.01 -6.10 13.28
N GLY A 42 -6.21 -7.40 13.44
CA GLY A 42 -5.85 -8.41 12.45
C GLY A 42 -6.55 -8.19 11.11
N THR A 43 -7.84 -7.88 11.12
CA THR A 43 -8.62 -7.58 9.91
C THR A 43 -8.11 -6.32 9.21
N VAL A 44 -7.88 -5.24 9.96
CA VAL A 44 -7.31 -3.99 9.42
C VAL A 44 -5.95 -4.24 8.78
N SER A 45 -5.09 -5.00 9.46
CA SER A 45 -3.76 -5.37 8.96
C SER A 45 -3.84 -6.19 7.65
N ALA A 46 -4.72 -7.19 7.60
CA ALA A 46 -4.93 -8.01 6.41
C ALA A 46 -5.39 -7.18 5.19
N VAL A 47 -6.32 -6.25 5.40
CA VAL A 47 -6.79 -5.35 4.33
C VAL A 47 -5.67 -4.44 3.85
N LEU A 48 -4.89 -3.85 4.76
CA LEU A 48 -3.75 -3.01 4.40
C LEU A 48 -2.66 -3.79 3.66
N ALA A 49 -2.39 -5.02 4.08
CA ALA A 49 -1.45 -5.90 3.39
C ALA A 49 -1.92 -6.20 1.96
N LEU A 50 -3.22 -6.47 1.77
CA LEU A 50 -3.81 -6.71 0.45
C LEU A 50 -3.71 -5.46 -0.45
N LEU A 51 -4.09 -4.29 0.09
CA LEU A 51 -3.97 -3.00 -0.62
C LEU A 51 -2.51 -2.66 -0.94
N GLY A 52 -1.58 -2.98 -0.04
CA GLY A 52 -0.15 -2.84 -0.25
C GLY A 52 0.35 -3.73 -1.38
N ALA A 53 -0.03 -5.01 -1.38
CA ALA A 53 0.35 -5.97 -2.42
C ALA A 53 -0.17 -5.55 -3.80
N PHE A 54 -1.45 -5.18 -3.92
CA PHE A 54 -2.01 -4.70 -5.18
C PHE A 54 -1.45 -3.33 -5.61
N GLY A 55 -1.24 -2.42 -4.66
CA GLY A 55 -0.63 -1.13 -4.93
C GLY A 55 0.82 -1.26 -5.44
N VAL A 56 1.59 -2.19 -4.86
CA VAL A 56 2.95 -2.51 -5.32
C VAL A 56 2.92 -3.17 -6.69
N ALA A 57 2.00 -4.11 -6.94
CA ALA A 57 1.87 -4.74 -8.25
C ALA A 57 1.53 -3.71 -9.35
N LEU A 58 0.53 -2.86 -9.12
CA LEU A 58 0.11 -1.83 -10.07
C LEU A 58 1.19 -0.75 -10.30
N ALA A 59 1.91 -0.35 -9.24
CA ALA A 59 3.01 0.60 -9.36
C ALA A 59 4.26 -0.01 -10.01
N GLY A 60 4.49 -1.30 -9.78
CA GLY A 60 5.59 -2.07 -10.36
C GLY A 60 5.41 -2.31 -11.85
N GLU A 61 4.18 -2.55 -12.30
CA GLU A 61 3.85 -2.75 -13.72
C GLU A 61 4.28 -1.58 -14.61
N ARG A 62 4.22 -0.34 -14.10
CA ARG A 62 4.71 0.85 -14.82
C ARG A 62 6.23 0.99 -14.87
N ARG A 63 6.98 0.25 -14.05
CA ARG A 63 8.43 0.44 -13.85
C ARG A 63 9.30 -0.72 -14.31
N VAL A 64 8.77 -1.94 -14.38
CA VAL A 64 9.59 -3.17 -14.58
C VAL A 64 9.33 -3.79 -15.96
N THR A 65 9.40 -2.99 -17.02
CA THR A 65 9.08 -3.38 -18.42
C THR A 65 7.57 -3.41 -18.68
N PRO A 66 6.98 -2.33 -19.23
CA PRO A 66 5.62 -2.38 -19.74
C PRO A 66 5.53 -3.50 -20.78
N THR A 67 4.68 -4.50 -20.57
CA THR A 67 4.53 -5.64 -21.50
C THR A 67 4.05 -5.19 -22.89
N PHE A 68 3.49 -3.98 -22.98
CA PHE A 68 3.00 -3.36 -24.21
C PHE A 68 4.02 -2.41 -24.88
N ASP A 69 4.99 -1.85 -24.15
CA ASP A 69 6.06 -0.97 -24.67
C ASP A 69 7.36 -1.20 -23.87
N PRO A 70 8.09 -2.30 -24.16
CA PRO A 70 9.30 -2.66 -23.44
C PRO A 70 10.40 -1.62 -23.66
N ARG A 71 10.93 -1.05 -22.57
CA ARG A 71 12.01 -0.06 -22.61
C ARG A 71 13.16 -0.45 -21.69
N ASP A 72 14.37 -0.07 -22.06
CA ASP A 72 15.58 -0.25 -21.24
C ASP A 72 15.64 0.75 -20.05
N ASP A 73 16.64 0.60 -19.19
CA ASP A 73 16.86 1.48 -18.02
C ASP A 73 17.14 2.96 -18.41
N ALA A 74 17.45 3.22 -19.68
CA ALA A 74 17.63 4.56 -20.25
C ALA A 74 16.36 5.07 -20.95
N GLY A 75 15.24 4.33 -20.90
CA GLY A 75 13.96 4.70 -21.49
C GLY A 75 13.86 4.50 -23.02
N ARG A 76 14.82 3.79 -23.62
CA ARG A 76 14.85 3.48 -25.06
C ARG A 76 14.01 2.23 -25.33
N ALA A 77 13.29 2.23 -26.45
CA ALA A 77 12.53 1.05 -26.87
C ALA A 77 13.48 -0.14 -27.08
N LEU A 78 13.12 -1.31 -26.54
CA LEU A 78 13.83 -2.55 -26.81
C LEU A 78 13.50 -2.99 -28.23
N VAL A 79 14.52 -3.09 -29.07
CA VAL A 79 14.42 -3.65 -30.42
C VAL A 79 14.89 -5.11 -30.41
N PRO A 80 14.35 -5.97 -31.29
CA PRO A 80 14.88 -7.32 -31.47
C PRO A 80 16.38 -7.25 -31.75
N LEU A 81 17.16 -8.10 -31.08
CA LEU A 81 18.57 -8.25 -31.39
C LEU A 81 18.69 -8.97 -32.73
N ASP A 82 19.02 -8.25 -33.80
CA ASP A 82 19.37 -8.86 -35.08
C ASP A 82 20.74 -9.54 -34.91
N LEU A 83 20.76 -10.86 -35.07
CA LEU A 83 21.97 -11.67 -35.06
C LEU A 83 22.29 -12.00 -36.52
N ASP A 84 23.09 -11.14 -37.15
CA ASP A 84 23.76 -11.43 -38.42
C ASP A 84 24.91 -12.44 -38.23
#